data_AF-A0A5N9B4N9-F1
#
_entry.id   AF-A0A5N9B4N9-F1
#
_cell.length_a   1.000
_cell.length_b   1.000
_cell.length_c   1.000
_cell.angle_alpha   90.00
_cell.angle_beta   90.00
_cell.angle_gamma   90.00
#
_symmetry.space_group_name_H-M   'P 1'
#
loop_
_entity.id
_entity.type
_entity.pdbx_description
1 polymer ?
#
loop_
_entity_poly.entity_id
_entity_poly.type
_entity_poly.pdbx_seq_one_letter_code
_entity_poly.pdbx_strand_id
1 'polypeptide(L)'
;MAKCELTGKIPQSGNNVSHAKNRNKRKFKLNLQKVSFWSSKLNKKISITAATSAIRDIDKAGSFDAYLIKANNSYLSNKLQKVKKEIISNS
;
A
#
# COMPACT_ATOMS: atom_id res chain seq x y z
N MET A 1 10.56 -0.70 9.72
CA MET A 1 10.86 -0.50 8.29
C MET A 1 9.61 0.07 7.63
N ALA A 2 9.74 1.10 6.79
CA ALA A 2 8.57 1.71 6.15
C ALA A 2 7.97 0.69 5.15
N LYS A 3 6.71 0.29 5.38
CA LYS A 3 5.96 -0.71 4.64
C LYS A 3 4.71 -0.05 4.06
N CYS A 4 4.31 -0.41 2.85
CA CYS A 4 3.04 0.07 2.30
C CYS A 4 1.88 -0.57 3.06
N GLU A 5 0.93 0.25 3.55
CA GLU A 5 -0.20 -0.24 4.33
C GLU A 5 -1.18 -1.11 3.52
N LEU A 6 -1.26 -0.91 2.19
CA LEU A 6 -2.22 -1.56 1.29
C LEU A 6 -1.73 -2.88 0.69
N THR A 7 -0.46 -2.92 0.30
CA THR A 7 0.13 -4.04 -0.45
C THR A 7 1.16 -4.81 0.35
N GLY A 8 1.56 -4.28 1.51
CA GLY A 8 2.59 -4.84 2.34
C GLY A 8 3.99 -4.85 1.72
N LYS A 9 4.22 -4.12 0.62
CA LYS A 9 5.54 -3.99 -0.01
C LYS A 9 6.56 -3.38 0.95
N ILE A 10 7.75 -3.97 0.95
CA ILE A 10 8.87 -3.65 1.83
C ILE A 10 10.08 -3.26 0.95
N PRO A 11 10.92 -2.31 1.36
CA PRO A 11 12.11 -1.95 0.60
C PRO A 11 13.08 -3.14 0.49
N GLN A 12 13.64 -3.32 -0.70
CA GLN A 12 14.51 -4.45 -1.02
C GLN A 12 15.99 -4.09 -0.76
N SER A 13 16.79 -5.06 -0.36
CA SER A 13 18.25 -4.95 -0.33
C SER A 13 18.86 -5.56 -1.60
N GLY A 14 19.97 -5.00 -2.05
CA GLY A 14 20.77 -5.62 -3.11
C GLY A 14 22.10 -4.90 -3.29
N ASN A 15 22.71 -5.03 -4.46
CA ASN A 15 24.02 -4.46 -4.75
C ASN A 15 23.95 -3.50 -5.94
N ASN A 16 24.77 -2.45 -5.90
CA ASN A 16 25.21 -1.75 -7.10
C ASN A 16 26.36 -2.56 -7.70
N VAL A 17 26.28 -2.88 -8.99
CA VAL A 17 27.26 -3.73 -9.69
C VAL A 17 27.91 -2.88 -10.77
N SER A 18 29.22 -2.69 -10.68
CA SER A 18 29.98 -1.98 -11.72
C SER A 18 30.22 -2.88 -12.95
N HIS A 19 30.74 -2.30 -14.03
CA HIS A 19 31.16 -3.06 -15.22
C HIS A 19 32.22 -4.14 -14.88
N ALA A 20 33.12 -3.85 -13.93
CA ALA A 20 34.10 -4.81 -13.40
C ALA A 20 33.51 -5.80 -12.39
N LYS A 21 32.17 -5.83 -12.20
CA LYS A 21 31.44 -6.66 -11.23
C LYS A 21 31.78 -6.38 -9.76
N ASN A 22 32.28 -5.19 -9.41
CA ASN A 22 32.44 -4.79 -8.02
C ASN A 22 31.05 -4.54 -7.41
N ARG A 23 30.77 -5.18 -6.26
CA ARG A 23 29.43 -5.21 -5.64
C ARG A 23 29.39 -4.37 -4.35
N ASN A 24 28.68 -3.25 -4.39
CA ASN A 24 28.46 -2.38 -3.22
C ASN A 24 27.02 -2.49 -2.72
N LYS A 25 26.80 -2.72 -1.42
CA LYS A 25 25.45 -2.85 -0.84
C LYS A 25 24.62 -1.58 -1.03
N ARG A 26 23.38 -1.70 -1.51
CA ARG A 26 22.39 -0.63 -1.65
C ARG A 26 21.01 -1.06 -1.15
N LYS A 27 20.16 -0.08 -0.84
CA LYS A 27 18.74 -0.29 -0.50
C LYS A 27 17.84 0.33 -1.57
N PHE A 28 16.87 -0.42 -2.05
CA PHE A 28 15.83 0.02 -2.97
C PHE A 28 14.63 0.50 -2.14
N LYS A 29 14.56 1.81 -1.91
CA LYS A 29 13.45 2.43 -1.17
C LYS A 29 12.19 2.45 -2.03
N LEU A 30 11.05 2.27 -1.38
CA LEU A 30 9.75 2.47 -1.99
C LEU A 30 9.40 3.97 -2.00
N ASN A 31 8.72 4.45 -3.03
CA ASN A 31 8.14 5.79 -3.03
C ASN A 31 6.84 5.76 -2.21
N LEU A 32 6.95 6.07 -0.91
CA LEU A 32 5.84 6.12 0.04
C LEU A 32 5.32 7.55 0.17
N GLN A 33 4.01 7.71 0.06
CA GLN A 33 3.33 8.98 0.17
C GLN A 33 2.19 8.87 1.19
N LYS A 34 2.01 9.93 1.98
CA LYS A 34 0.85 10.07 2.86
C LYS A 34 -0.29 10.62 2.03
N VAL A 35 -1.33 9.81 1.85
CA VAL A 35 -2.50 10.15 1.04
C VAL A 35 -3.76 9.84 1.82
N SER A 36 -4.83 10.55 1.47
CA SER A 36 -6.12 10.38 2.12
C SER A 36 -7.17 10.06 1.08
N PHE A 37 -7.87 8.94 1.28
CA PHE A 37 -8.96 8.51 0.42
C PHE A 37 -10.30 8.78 1.08
N TRP A 38 -11.31 9.14 0.29
CA TRP A 38 -12.69 9.22 0.74
C TRP A 38 -13.32 7.83 0.62
N SER A 39 -13.97 7.37 1.69
CA SER A 39 -14.78 6.14 1.68
C SER A 39 -16.25 6.54 1.64
N SER A 40 -16.95 6.14 0.58
CA SER A 40 -18.37 6.45 0.41
C SER A 40 -19.22 5.62 1.39
N LYS A 41 -18.83 4.36 1.64
CA LYS A 41 -19.57 3.48 2.56
C LYS A 41 -19.46 3.90 4.02
N LEU A 42 -18.33 4.48 4.43
CA LEU A 42 -18.09 4.90 5.80
C LEU A 42 -18.26 6.42 6.01
N ASN A 43 -18.57 7.16 4.94
CA ASN A 43 -18.70 8.62 4.90
C ASN A 43 -17.55 9.37 5.64
N LYS A 44 -16.33 8.83 5.53
CA LYS A 44 -15.16 9.34 6.25
C LYS A 44 -13.90 9.32 5.39
N LYS A 45 -13.00 10.26 5.69
CA LYS A 45 -11.68 10.36 5.04
C LYS A 45 -10.67 9.50 5.79
N ILE A 46 -9.99 8.61 5.09
CA ILE A 46 -9.03 7.66 5.66
C ILE A 46 -7.63 8.01 5.16
N SER A 47 -6.78 8.48 6.07
CA SER A 47 -5.37 8.76 5.78
C SER A 47 -4.51 7.52 6.00
N ILE A 48 -3.69 7.19 5.00
CA ILE A 48 -2.77 6.06 4.99
C ILE A 48 -1.44 6.41 4.32
N THR A 49 -0.41 5.64 4.64
CA THR A 49 0.86 5.67 3.93
C THR A 49 0.88 4.60 2.84
N ALA A 50 0.77 5.03 1.59
CA ALA A 50 0.69 4.14 0.44
C ALA A 50 1.93 4.28 -0.46
N ALA A 51 2.31 3.20 -1.13
CA ALA A 51 3.27 3.27 -2.22
C ALA A 51 2.57 3.85 -3.45
N THR A 52 3.28 4.61 -4.28
CA THR A 52 2.69 5.16 -5.51
C THR A 52 2.13 4.09 -6.45
N SER A 53 2.72 2.87 -6.47
CA SER A 53 2.14 1.75 -7.21
C SER A 53 0.75 1.37 -6.72
N ALA A 54 0.55 1.39 -5.39
CA ALA A 54 -0.74 1.02 -4.78
C ALA A 54 -1.81 2.09 -4.99
N ILE A 55 -1.41 3.36 -5.08
CA ILE A 55 -2.30 4.47 -5.45
C ILE A 55 -2.86 4.21 -6.86
N ARG A 56 -1.98 3.90 -7.82
CA ARG A 56 -2.38 3.54 -9.19
C ARG A 56 -3.31 2.31 -9.23
N ASP A 57 -3.07 1.31 -8.37
CA ASP A 57 -3.93 0.12 -8.29
C ASP A 57 -5.33 0.46 -7.76
N ILE A 58 -5.44 1.41 -6.81
CA ILE A 58 -6.72 1.93 -6.33
C ILE A 58 -7.46 2.67 -7.45
N ASP A 59 -6.76 3.54 -8.18
CA ASP A 59 -7.37 4.27 -9.30
C ASP A 59 -7.89 3.32 -10.38
N LYS A 60 -7.14 2.24 -10.66
CA LYS A 60 -7.57 1.17 -11.57
C LYS A 60 -8.80 0.40 -11.06
N ALA A 61 -8.95 0.25 -9.75
CA ALA A 61 -10.14 -0.36 -9.14
C ALA A 61 -11.36 0.58 -9.13
N GLY A 62 -11.17 1.87 -9.42
CA GLY A 62 -12.21 2.89 -9.50
C GLY A 62 -12.61 3.51 -8.16
N SER A 63 -12.47 2.78 -7.04
CA SER A 63 -12.68 3.32 -5.70
C SER A 63 -11.85 2.62 -4.64
N PHE A 64 -11.60 3.34 -3.54
CA PHE A 64 -10.88 2.81 -2.39
C PHE A 64 -11.63 1.63 -1.73
N ASP A 65 -12.95 1.74 -1.60
CA ASP A 65 -13.78 0.71 -0.99
C ASP A 65 -13.80 -0.57 -1.85
N ALA A 66 -13.93 -0.44 -3.17
CA ALA A 66 -13.87 -1.59 -4.09
C ALA A 66 -12.50 -2.29 -4.03
N TYR A 67 -11.41 -1.52 -3.97
CA TYR A 67 -10.08 -2.08 -3.80
C TYR A 67 -9.96 -2.89 -2.49
N LEU A 68 -10.43 -2.34 -1.36
CA LEU A 68 -10.35 -3.02 -0.07
C LEU A 68 -11.18 -4.30 -0.01
N ILE A 69 -12.35 -4.34 -0.64
CA ILE A 69 -13.18 -5.55 -0.71
C ILE A 69 -12.41 -6.68 -1.42
N LYS A 70 -11.75 -6.36 -2.53
CA LYS A 70 -10.96 -7.32 -3.33
C LYS A 70 -9.61 -7.71 -2.71
N ALA A 71 -8.99 -6.81 -1.96
CA ALA A 71 -7.65 -7.01 -1.42
C ALA A 71 -7.61 -8.15 -0.37
N ASN A 72 -6.53 -8.93 -0.35
CA ASN A 72 -6.34 -9.98 0.66
C ASN A 72 -5.88 -9.37 2.00
N ASN A 73 -6.46 -9.87 3.11
CA ASN A 73 -6.23 -9.37 4.46
C ASN A 73 -4.75 -9.50 4.89
N SER A 74 -4.01 -10.50 4.42
CA SER A 74 -2.61 -10.70 4.80
C SER A 74 -1.68 -9.55 4.38
N TYR A 75 -2.03 -8.82 3.31
CA TYR A 75 -1.24 -7.69 2.82
C TYR A 75 -1.64 -6.35 3.46
N LEU A 76 -2.83 -6.28 4.05
CA LEU A 76 -3.37 -5.08 4.68
C LEU A 76 -2.81 -4.88 6.08
N SER A 77 -2.55 -3.62 6.44
CA SER A 77 -2.27 -3.23 7.83
C SER A 77 -3.47 -3.52 8.76
N ASN A 78 -3.22 -3.76 10.05
CA ASN A 78 -4.26 -4.01 11.05
C ASN A 78 -5.36 -2.93 11.05
N LYS A 79 -4.98 -1.66 10.83
CA LYS A 79 -5.93 -0.54 10.68
C LYS A 79 -6.88 -0.76 9.49
N LEU A 80 -6.34 -1.16 8.34
CA LEU A 80 -7.12 -1.37 7.13
C LEU A 80 -7.95 -2.65 7.17
N GLN A 81 -7.49 -3.70 7.88
CA GLN A 81 -8.30 -4.88 8.13
C GLN A 81 -9.57 -4.54 8.94
N LYS A 82 -9.45 -3.65 9.94
CA LYS A 82 -10.62 -3.15 10.70
C LYS A 82 -11.56 -2.35 9.80
N VAL A 83 -11.03 -1.41 9.03
CA VAL A 83 -11.81 -0.63 8.04
C VAL A 83 -12.53 -1.55 7.07
N LYS A 84 -11.86 -2.56 6.53
CA LYS A 84 -12.48 -3.53 5.61
C LYS A 84 -13.65 -4.27 6.27
N LYS A 85 -13.51 -4.69 7.53
CA LYS A 85 -14.62 -5.30 8.28
C LYS A 85 -15.79 -4.34 8.44
N GLU A 86 -15.52 -3.07 8.78
CA GLU A 86 -16.56 -2.03 8.87
C GLU A 86 -17.27 -1.80 7.52
N ILE A 87 -16.53 -1.80 6.40
CA ILE A 87 -17.08 -1.67 5.04
C ILE A 87 -18.02 -2.83 4.69
N ILE A 88 -17.66 -4.04 5.08
CA ILE A 88 -18.47 -5.25 4.85
C ILE A 88 -19.70 -5.26 5.75
N SER A 89 -19.56 -4.82 7.00
CA SER A 89 -20.67 -4.78 7.97
C SER A 89 -21.73 -3.71 7.65
N ASN A 90 -21.33 -2.60 7.04
CA ASN A 90 -22.24 -1.51 6.62
C ASN A 90 -22.71 -1.67 5.16
N SER A 91 -22.58 -2.87 4.60
CA SER A 91 -22.95 -3.20 3.22
C SER A 91 -24.28 -3.94 3.13
#